data_AF-A0A2N2VY24-F1
#
_entry.id   AF-A0A2N2VY24-F1
#
_cell.length_a   1.000
_cell.length_b   1.000
_cell.length_c   1.000
_cell.angle_alpha   90.00
_cell.angle_beta   90.00
_cell.angle_gamma   90.00
#
_symmetry.space_group_name_H-M   'P 1'
#
loop_
_entity.id
_entity.type
_entity.pdbx_description
1 polymer ?
#
loop_
_entity_poly.entity_id
_entity_poly.type
_entity_poly.pdbx_seq_one_letter_code
_entity_poly.pdbx_strand_id
1 'polypeptide(L)'
;AISANEQIEFLRLLIQEGLPFSRSVQQQVKQIMFTDSVPGKKLYAKTGWAARIEKQIGWYVGFVEDGQNTWIFAINIDIKNPEDTRYRTEISRKILDSEGIYPTGN
;
A
#
# COMPACT_ATOMS: atom_id res chain seq x y z
N ALA A 1 1.38 11.50 14.56
CA ALA A 1 1.27 11.01 13.16
C ALA A 1 1.94 9.64 13.11
N ILE A 2 1.45 8.71 12.27
CA ILE A 2 2.08 7.40 12.07
C ILE A 2 3.17 7.51 10.99
N SER A 3 4.30 6.85 11.20
CA SER A 3 5.43 6.78 10.27
C SER A 3 5.26 5.69 9.22
N ALA A 4 6.07 5.73 8.15
CA ALA A 4 6.07 4.68 7.13
C ALA A 4 6.48 3.32 7.72
N ASN A 5 7.44 3.29 8.65
CA ASN A 5 7.86 2.05 9.32
C ASN A 5 6.75 1.45 10.19
N GLU A 6 5.99 2.29 10.90
CA GLU A 6 4.83 1.80 11.65
C GLU A 6 3.71 1.29 10.73
N GLN A 7 3.53 1.86 9.54
CA GLN A 7 2.63 1.31 8.51
C GLN A 7 3.10 -0.08 8.03
N ILE A 8 4.41 -0.26 7.82
CA ILE A 8 4.98 -1.57 7.45
C ILE A 8 4.72 -2.59 8.57
N GLU A 9 4.97 -2.23 9.83
CA GLU A 9 4.75 -3.13 10.96
C GLU A 9 3.27 -3.50 11.12
N PHE A 10 2.36 -2.53 10.98
CA PHE A 10 0.92 -2.81 10.97
C PHE A 10 0.54 -3.79 9.85
N LEU A 11 1.00 -3.57 8.62
CA LEU A 11 0.72 -4.46 7.49
C LEU A 11 1.31 -5.85 7.70
N ARG A 12 2.51 -5.96 8.27
CA ARG A 12 3.13 -7.24 8.63
C ARG A 12 2.23 -8.04 9.57
N LEU A 13 1.72 -7.40 10.63
CA LEU A 13 0.79 -8.05 11.57
C LEU A 13 -0.53 -8.41 10.91
N LEU A 14 -1.09 -7.55 10.04
CA LEU A 14 -2.32 -7.82 9.30
C LEU A 14 -2.18 -9.02 8.35
N ILE A 15 -1.07 -9.10 7.61
CA ILE A 15 -0.75 -10.21 6.70
C ILE A 15 -0.69 -11.52 7.47
N GLN A 16 0.02 -11.52 8.61
CA GLN A 16 0.18 -12.66 9.51
C GLN A 16 -1.06 -12.97 10.38
N GLU A 17 -2.13 -12.17 10.23
CA GLU A 17 -3.36 -12.27 11.02
C GLU A 17 -3.13 -12.16 12.54
N GLY A 18 -2.09 -11.42 12.93
CA GLY A 18 -1.58 -11.27 14.30
C GLY A 18 -2.10 -10.03 15.04
N LEU A 19 -2.96 -9.21 14.43
CA LEU A 19 -3.61 -8.10 15.14
C LEU A 19 -4.59 -8.62 16.21
N PRO A 20 -4.93 -7.83 17.24
CA PRO A 20 -5.87 -8.22 18.30
C PRO A 20 -7.34 -8.19 17.84
N PHE A 21 -7.63 -8.79 16.68
CA PHE A 21 -8.96 -8.94 16.08
C PHE A 21 -9.13 -10.37 15.56
N SER A 22 -10.37 -10.78 15.27
CA SER A 22 -10.60 -12.13 14.71
C SER A 22 -9.90 -12.30 13.36
N ARG A 23 -9.41 -13.52 13.08
CA ARG A 23 -8.79 -13.83 11.79
C ARG A 23 -9.71 -13.54 10.61
N SER A 24 -11.01 -13.85 10.76
CA SER A 24 -12.02 -13.58 9.73
C SER A 24 -12.13 -12.10 9.37
N VAL A 25 -12.09 -11.20 10.36
CA VAL A 25 -12.12 -9.76 10.12
C VAL A 25 -10.83 -9.31 9.42
N GLN A 26 -9.67 -9.80 9.85
CA GLN A 26 -8.40 -9.46 9.21
C GLN A 26 -8.34 -9.93 7.75
N GLN A 27 -8.87 -11.14 7.46
CA GLN A 27 -9.02 -11.66 6.09
C GLN A 27 -9.95 -10.79 5.24
N GLN A 28 -11.08 -10.35 5.80
CA GLN A 28 -11.99 -9.43 5.12
C GLN A 28 -11.32 -8.08 4.81
N VAL A 29 -10.55 -7.53 5.76
CA VAL A 29 -9.79 -6.29 5.53
C VAL A 29 -8.79 -6.48 4.38
N LYS A 30 -8.00 -7.56 4.37
CA LYS A 30 -7.10 -7.90 3.26
C LYS A 30 -7.86 -7.99 1.93
N GLN A 31 -9.01 -8.65 1.92
CA GLN A 31 -9.82 -8.79 0.71
C GLN A 31 -10.35 -7.44 0.20
N ILE A 32 -10.79 -6.55 1.09
CA ILE A 32 -11.25 -5.20 0.72
C ILE A 32 -10.09 -4.35 0.18
N MET A 33 -8.86 -4.57 0.65
CA MET A 33 -7.68 -3.89 0.14
C MET A 33 -7.26 -4.34 -1.27
N PHE A 34 -7.81 -5.45 -1.78
CA PHE A 34 -7.48 -5.93 -3.12
C PHE A 34 -7.70 -4.81 -4.15
N THR A 35 -6.64 -4.47 -4.88
CA THR A 35 -6.63 -3.36 -5.83
C THR A 35 -6.60 -3.87 -7.27
N ASP A 36 -5.73 -4.83 -7.57
CA ASP A 36 -5.46 -5.29 -8.93
C ASP A 36 -4.69 -6.62 -8.91
N SER A 37 -4.62 -7.29 -10.06
CA SER A 37 -3.80 -8.48 -10.26
C SER A 37 -3.29 -8.61 -11.70
N VAL A 38 -2.09 -9.15 -11.84
CA VAL A 38 -1.50 -9.61 -13.10
C VAL A 38 -1.18 -11.11 -12.98
N PRO A 39 -0.82 -11.84 -14.07
CA PRO A 39 -0.49 -13.25 -13.97
C PRO A 39 0.55 -13.52 -12.87
N GLY A 40 0.16 -14.32 -11.87
CA GLY A 40 1.01 -14.71 -10.75
C GLY A 40 1.20 -13.67 -9.63
N LYS A 41 0.62 -12.47 -9.74
CA LYS A 41 0.81 -11.41 -8.72
C LYS A 41 -0.49 -10.69 -8.36
N LYS A 42 -0.70 -10.42 -7.07
CA LYS A 42 -1.84 -9.66 -6.54
C LYS A 42 -1.36 -8.44 -5.77
N LEU A 43 -2.03 -7.31 -5.98
CA LEU A 43 -1.74 -6.06 -5.31
C LEU A 43 -2.88 -5.69 -4.37
N TYR A 44 -2.53 -5.43 -3.11
CA TYR A 44 -3.43 -5.00 -2.06
C TYR A 44 -2.96 -3.65 -1.53
N ALA A 45 -3.76 -2.60 -1.66
CA ALA A 45 -3.29 -1.27 -1.31
C ALA A 45 -4.43 -0.29 -0.98
N LYS A 46 -4.07 0.77 -0.25
CA LYS A 46 -4.98 1.87 0.04
C LYS A 46 -4.30 3.22 -0.16
N THR A 47 -5.06 4.13 -0.76
CA THR A 47 -4.69 5.55 -0.88
C THR A 47 -5.15 6.35 0.34
N GLY A 48 -4.36 7.35 0.74
CA GLY A 48 -4.69 8.34 1.76
C GLY A 48 -4.23 9.75 1.36
N TRP A 49 -4.92 10.78 1.84
CA TRP A 49 -4.51 12.18 1.66
C TRP A 49 -4.95 12.99 2.87
N ALA A 50 -3.96 13.55 3.59
CA ALA A 50 -4.19 14.43 4.72
C ALA A 50 -4.39 15.88 4.24
N ALA A 51 -5.56 16.19 3.67
CA ALA A 51 -5.84 17.49 3.05
C ALA A 51 -6.14 18.64 4.05
N ARG A 52 -6.40 18.32 5.31
CA ARG A 52 -6.85 19.29 6.34
C ARG A 52 -5.73 19.85 7.23
N ILE A 53 -4.47 19.62 6.86
CA ILE A 53 -3.29 20.06 7.62
C ILE A 53 -2.39 20.92 6.74
N GLU A 54 -1.61 21.82 7.36
CA GLU A 54 -0.72 22.74 6.63
C GLU A 54 0.22 22.01 5.68
N LYS A 55 0.86 20.94 6.17
CA LYS A 55 1.69 20.06 5.35
C LYS A 55 0.86 18.88 4.85
N GLN A 56 0.28 19.01 3.66
CA GLN A 56 -0.54 17.95 3.08
C GLN A 56 0.32 16.77 2.63
N ILE A 57 0.00 15.58 3.14
CA ILE A 57 0.72 14.34 2.85
C ILE A 57 -0.21 13.35 2.12
N GLY A 58 0.26 12.82 1.01
CA GLY A 58 -0.38 11.75 0.24
C GLY A 58 0.27 10.41 0.56
N TRP A 59 -0.54 9.38 0.80
CA TRP A 59 -0.10 8.03 1.15
C TRP A 59 -0.54 7.01 0.10
N TYR A 60 0.33 6.04 -0.15
CA TYR A 60 -0.03 4.79 -0.78
C TYR A 60 0.70 3.65 -0.04
N VAL A 61 -0.09 2.79 0.60
CA VAL A 61 0.41 1.72 1.48
C VAL A 61 -0.22 0.41 1.08
N GLY A 62 0.53 -0.67 1.12
CA GLY A 62 0.05 -1.95 0.64
C GLY A 62 1.09 -3.06 0.63
N PHE A 63 0.73 -4.16 -0.01
CA PHE A 63 1.62 -5.29 -0.25
C PHE A 63 1.31 -6.00 -1.57
N VAL A 64 2.31 -6.70 -2.11
CA VAL A 64 2.22 -7.55 -3.29
C VAL A 64 2.46 -8.99 -2.88
N GLU A 65 1.59 -9.90 -3.32
CA GLU A 65 1.79 -11.35 -3.20
C GLU A 65 2.13 -11.92 -4.58
N ASP A 66 3.24 -12.68 -4.69
CA ASP A 66 3.68 -13.35 -5.93
C ASP A 66 3.58 -14.89 -5.87
N GLY A 67 2.90 -15.40 -4.84
CA GLY A 67 2.75 -16.84 -4.56
C GLY A 67 3.90 -17.46 -3.75
N GLN A 68 5.08 -16.83 -3.72
CA GLN A 68 6.22 -17.28 -2.92
C GLN A 68 6.57 -16.28 -1.81
N ASN A 69 6.48 -14.99 -2.13
CA ASN A 69 6.87 -13.88 -1.29
C ASN A 69 5.70 -12.90 -1.11
N THR A 70 5.80 -12.13 -0.02
CA THR A 70 4.97 -10.96 0.21
C THR A 70 5.84 -9.74 0.39
N TRP A 71 5.66 -8.74 -0.48
CA TRP A 71 6.43 -7.50 -0.49
C TRP A 71 5.59 -6.37 0.08
N ILE A 72 5.97 -5.81 1.22
CA ILE A 72 5.23 -4.72 1.89
C ILE A 72 5.84 -3.39 1.48
N PHE A 73 5.01 -2.39 1.17
CA PHE A 73 5.46 -1.03 0.87
C PHE A 73 4.60 0.02 1.59
N ALA A 74 5.23 1.15 1.90
CA ALA A 74 4.55 2.33 2.42
C ALA A 74 5.27 3.58 1.90
N ILE A 75 4.63 4.32 1.00
CA ILE A 75 5.12 5.61 0.53
C ILE A 75 4.26 6.73 1.10
N ASN A 76 4.91 7.85 1.39
CA ASN A 76 4.25 9.13 1.53
C ASN A 76 5.00 10.22 0.76
N ILE A 77 4.27 11.20 0.26
CA ILE A 77 4.80 12.35 -0.47
C ILE A 77 4.12 13.64 -0.02
N ASP A 78 4.83 14.76 -0.17
CA ASP A 78 4.24 16.08 -0.04
C ASP A 78 3.27 16.34 -1.21
N ILE A 79 2.07 16.82 -0.90
CA ILE A 79 1.06 17.23 -1.89
C ILE A 79 0.99 18.74 -1.89
N LYS A 80 1.39 19.37 -3.01
CA LYS A 80 1.35 20.84 -3.15
C LYS A 80 0.03 21.27 -3.80
N ASN A 81 -0.44 20.49 -4.77
CA ASN A 81 -1.73 20.68 -5.44
C ASN A 81 -2.53 19.37 -5.51
N PRO A 82 -3.86 19.39 -5.63
CA PRO A 82 -4.69 18.18 -5.73
C PRO A 82 -4.24 17.20 -6.82
N GLU A 83 -3.67 17.69 -7.92
CA GLU A 83 -3.15 16.90 -9.04
C GLU A 83 -1.95 16.04 -8.64
N ASP A 84 -1.21 16.42 -7.59
CA ASP A 84 -0.06 15.67 -7.10
C ASP A 84 -0.48 14.34 -6.45
N THR A 85 -1.76 14.18 -6.11
CA THR A 85 -2.29 12.94 -5.50
C THR A 85 -2.19 11.72 -6.41
N ARG A 86 -1.93 11.89 -7.71
CA ARG A 86 -1.61 10.77 -8.62
C ARG A 86 -0.21 10.20 -8.37
N TYR A 87 0.75 11.04 -7.97
CA TYR A 87 2.15 10.65 -7.87
C TYR A 87 2.40 9.62 -6.77
N ARG A 88 1.60 9.58 -5.70
CA ARG A 88 1.70 8.52 -4.67
C ARG A 88 1.55 7.11 -5.27
N THR A 89 0.66 6.93 -6.27
CA THR A 89 0.47 5.63 -6.92
C THR A 89 1.50 5.44 -8.04
N GLU A 90 1.72 6.46 -8.88
CA GLU A 90 2.67 6.37 -10.00
C GLU A 90 4.10 6.08 -9.54
N ILE A 91 4.59 6.78 -8.53
CA ILE A 91 5.95 6.58 -8.01
C ILE A 91 6.09 5.19 -7.39
N SER A 92 5.15 4.76 -6.54
CA SER A 92 5.20 3.43 -5.95
C SER A 92 5.18 2.33 -7.00
N ARG A 93 4.31 2.42 -8.01
CA ARG A 93 4.24 1.40 -9.06
C ARG A 93 5.52 1.36 -9.88
N LYS A 94 6.11 2.51 -10.21
CA LYS A 94 7.41 2.57 -10.90
C LYS A 94 8.54 1.94 -10.08
N ILE A 95 8.58 2.16 -8.77
CA ILE A 95 9.56 1.51 -7.87
C ILE A 95 9.32 0.00 -7.82
N LEU A 96 8.07 -0.44 -7.64
CA LEU A 96 7.75 -1.87 -7.63
C LEU A 96 8.12 -2.56 -8.95
N ASP A 97 7.99 -1.86 -10.07
CA ASP A 97 8.38 -2.38 -11.39
C ASP A 97 9.89 -2.42 -11.56
N SER A 98 10.60 -1.35 -11.17
CA SER A 98 12.07 -1.30 -11.26
C SER A 98 12.75 -2.36 -10.40
N GLU A 99 12.13 -2.75 -9.29
CA GLU A 99 12.59 -3.84 -8.42
C GLU A 99 12.09 -5.24 -8.87
N GLY A 100 11.34 -5.33 -9.98
CA GLY A 100 10.78 -6.58 -10.51
C GLY A 100 9.63 -7.18 -9.68
N ILE A 101 9.09 -6.42 -8.73
CA ILE A 101 8.08 -6.87 -7.76
C ILE A 101 6.68 -6.83 -8.37
N TYR A 102 6.26 -5.74 -9.02
CA TYR A 102 4.94 -5.64 -9.65
C TYR A 102 5.00 -4.70 -10.85
N PRO A 103 4.61 -5.14 -12.05
CA PRO A 103 4.75 -4.32 -13.25
C PRO A 103 3.88 -3.07 -13.19
N THR A 104 4.36 -1.98 -13.78
CA THR A 104 3.49 -0.86 -14.09
C THR A 104 2.44 -1.38 -15.08
N GLY A 105 1.15 -1.29 -14.73
CA GLY A 105 0.10 -1.75 -15.65
C GLY A 105 0.23 -1.06 -17.02
N ASN A 106 -0.14 -1.76 -18.09
CA ASN A 106 -0.18 -1.19 -19.45
C ASN A 106 -1.10 0.04 -19.52
#